data_AF-A0A3S4ZE53-F1
#
_entry.id   AF-A0A3S4ZE53-F1
#
_cell.length_a   1.000
_cell.length_b   1.000
_cell.length_c   1.000
_cell.angle_alpha   90.00
_cell.angle_beta   90.00
_cell.angle_gamma   90.00
#
_symmetry.space_group_name_H-M   'P 1'
#
loop_
_entity.id
_entity.type
_entity.pdbx_description
1 polymer ?
#
loop_
_entity_poly.entity_id
_entity_poly.type
_entity_poly.pdbx_seq_one_letter_code
_entity_poly.pdbx_strand_id
1 'polypeptide(L)'
;MAKELTFKLGPLKASFAGSIVNEVKAFRLRVRKFVDRYRTSGPGTISDDLEMGYQMLLEFIDEGEKLEACRLDLLSSERLLDLPISSYPDLKDIRQEAHKLKPIYDLYQDHESTRQEWACILWRDVKVQEIMNVTEDHMEKFKAQSRKMRKLPCARTLYNRLKNFQESLTLINYLKDEALRPRHWQQLMEKAGISFDIDPSTFTLEGVFAMELHHFSDVIAQIVDSTKRRRRIPLDQLSIGFTGKFMLTLFQR
;
A
#
# COMPACT_ATOMS: atom_id res chain seq x y z
N MET A 1 43.21 47.77 28.36
CA MET A 1 41.96 47.23 27.77
C MET A 1 42.18 45.98 26.90
N ALA A 2 42.93 46.01 25.79
CA ALA A 2 43.05 44.84 24.91
C ALA A 2 43.65 43.57 25.56
N LYS A 3 44.71 43.70 26.38
CA LYS A 3 45.33 42.57 27.12
C LYS A 3 44.46 41.99 28.24
N GLU A 4 43.51 42.77 28.73
CA GLU A 4 42.64 42.40 29.86
C GLU A 4 41.39 41.66 29.36
N LEU A 5 40.90 42.06 28.18
CA LEU A 5 39.88 41.32 27.43
C LEU A 5 40.40 39.93 27.02
N THR A 6 41.63 39.84 26.47
CA THR A 6 42.23 38.55 26.06
C THR A 6 42.48 37.61 27.24
N PHE A 7 42.86 38.16 28.41
CA PHE A 7 43.07 37.37 29.64
C PHE A 7 41.77 36.77 30.19
N LYS A 8 40.64 37.49 30.13
CA LYS A 8 39.32 36.97 30.52
C LYS A 8 38.71 36.02 29.49
N LEU A 9 39.05 36.18 28.20
CA LEU A 9 38.54 35.35 27.11
C LEU A 9 39.16 33.94 27.07
N GLY A 10 40.41 33.77 27.49
CA GLY A 10 41.10 32.47 27.47
C GLY A 10 40.40 31.37 28.29
N PRO A 11 40.17 31.58 29.60
CA PRO A 11 39.49 30.60 30.45
C PRO A 11 38.04 30.31 30.01
N LEU A 12 37.34 31.33 29.50
CA LEU A 12 35.98 31.18 28.99
C LEU A 12 35.96 30.33 27.72
N LYS A 13 36.87 30.58 26.77
CA LYS A 13 37.03 29.78 25.55
C LYS A 13 37.39 28.32 25.87
N ALA A 14 38.27 28.10 26.86
CA ALA A 14 38.66 26.76 27.31
C ALA A 14 37.49 26.00 27.96
N SER A 15 36.72 26.65 28.84
CA SER A 15 35.52 26.07 29.46
C SER A 15 34.47 25.71 28.40
N PHE A 16 34.20 26.63 27.47
CA PHE A 16 33.25 26.41 26.38
C PHE A 16 33.69 25.26 25.45
N ALA A 17 34.98 25.19 25.09
CA ALA A 17 35.54 24.08 24.34
C ALA A 17 35.37 22.73 25.07
N GLY A 18 35.57 22.70 26.39
CA GLY A 18 35.31 21.51 27.21
C GLY A 18 33.84 21.06 27.14
N SER A 19 32.91 22.00 27.15
CA SER A 19 31.47 21.72 27.00
C SER A 19 31.16 21.11 25.63
N ILE A 20 31.68 21.69 24.55
CA ILE A 20 31.48 21.19 23.18
C ILE A 20 32.04 19.77 23.03
N VAL A 21 33.21 19.47 23.59
CA VAL A 21 33.78 18.11 23.57
C VAL A 21 32.86 17.09 24.27
N ASN A 22 32.22 17.47 25.38
CA ASN A 22 31.26 16.60 26.06
C ASN A 22 29.97 16.42 25.25
N GLU A 23 29.50 17.49 24.60
CA GLU A 23 28.32 17.44 23.74
C GLU A 23 28.55 16.55 22.51
N VAL A 24 29.72 16.62 21.88
CA VAL A 24 30.14 15.74 20.77
C VAL A 24 30.12 14.27 21.21
N LYS A 25 30.64 13.96 22.41
CA LYS A 25 30.58 12.59 22.95
C LYS A 25 29.14 12.11 23.15
N ALA A 26 28.28 12.95 23.72
CA ALA A 26 26.87 12.63 23.92
C ALA A 26 26.12 12.47 22.59
N PHE A 27 26.39 13.34 21.61
CA PHE A 27 25.82 13.27 20.27
C PHE A 27 26.24 11.98 19.54
N ARG A 28 27.51 11.57 19.64
CA ARG A 28 27.97 10.29 19.08
C ARG A 28 27.25 9.07 19.68
N LEU A 29 26.82 9.13 20.94
CA LEU A 29 25.99 8.08 21.54
C LEU A 29 24.55 8.13 21.01
N ARG A 30 23.97 9.31 20.84
CA ARG A 30 22.63 9.49 20.24
C ARG A 30 22.58 8.93 18.82
N VAL A 31 23.55 9.29 17.97
CA VAL A 31 23.65 8.79 16.59
C VAL A 31 23.79 7.27 16.57
N ARG A 32 24.65 6.68 17.42
CA ARG A 32 24.79 5.22 17.50
C ARG A 32 23.47 4.54 17.85
N LYS A 33 22.78 5.01 18.90
CA LYS A 33 21.47 4.48 19.28
C LYS A 33 20.45 4.58 18.15
N PHE A 34 20.41 5.69 17.42
CA PHE A 34 19.53 5.88 16.27
C PHE A 34 19.81 4.86 15.15
N VAL A 35 21.09 4.73 14.77
CA VAL A 35 21.54 3.79 13.72
C VAL A 35 21.23 2.34 14.12
N ASP A 36 21.52 1.96 15.36
CA ASP A 36 21.27 0.62 15.85
C ASP A 36 19.78 0.29 15.81
N ARG A 37 18.92 1.20 16.28
CA ARG A 37 17.46 1.03 16.22
C ARG A 37 16.95 0.88 14.79
N TYR A 38 17.45 1.68 13.85
CA TYR A 38 17.04 1.57 12.45
C TYR A 38 17.44 0.20 11.87
N ARG A 39 18.63 -0.30 12.19
CA ARG A 39 19.12 -1.59 11.67
C ARG A 39 18.40 -2.79 12.29
N THR A 40 18.02 -2.74 13.56
CA THR A 40 17.36 -3.86 14.24
C THR A 40 15.85 -3.87 14.09
N SER A 41 15.24 -2.69 14.02
CA SER A 41 13.79 -2.52 14.17
C SER A 41 13.24 -1.40 13.27
N GLY A 42 13.96 -1.05 12.21
CA GLY A 42 13.55 0.01 11.29
C GLY A 42 12.40 -0.39 10.36
N PRO A 43 11.87 0.58 9.59
CA PRO A 43 10.69 0.41 8.73
C PRO A 43 10.90 -0.57 7.57
N GLY A 44 12.15 -0.97 7.26
CA GLY A 44 12.41 -2.04 6.29
C GLY A 44 12.20 -3.46 6.83
N THR A 45 12.08 -3.61 8.15
CA THR A 45 11.99 -4.92 8.83
C THR A 45 10.54 -5.37 9.06
N ILE A 46 9.61 -4.43 9.18
CA ILE A 46 8.17 -4.74 9.29
C ILE A 46 7.65 -5.15 7.92
N SER A 47 7.24 -6.42 7.79
CA SER A 47 6.62 -6.94 6.57
C SER A 47 5.10 -6.92 6.62
N ASP A 48 4.50 -7.15 7.78
CA ASP A 48 3.09 -7.55 7.84
C ASP A 48 2.16 -6.34 8.02
N ASP A 49 2.61 -5.33 8.76
CA ASP A 49 1.89 -4.09 9.03
C ASP A 49 2.54 -2.91 8.30
N LEU A 50 2.09 -2.65 7.08
CA LEU A 50 2.57 -1.53 6.27
C LEU A 50 2.16 -0.17 6.83
N GLU A 51 1.09 -0.09 7.62
CA GLU A 51 0.65 1.17 8.25
C GLU A 51 1.61 1.56 9.36
N MET A 52 1.89 0.63 10.27
CA MET A 52 2.88 0.80 11.32
C MET A 52 4.27 1.07 10.73
N GLY A 53 4.62 0.37 9.65
CA GLY A 53 5.87 0.59 8.90
C GLY A 53 5.98 2.02 8.34
N TYR A 54 4.88 2.59 7.82
CA TYR A 54 4.85 3.96 7.31
C TYR A 54 5.01 4.98 8.42
N GLN A 55 4.25 4.85 9.52
CA GLN A 55 4.33 5.76 10.65
C GLN A 55 5.76 5.80 11.23
N MET A 56 6.35 4.63 11.43
CA MET A 56 7.73 4.52 11.90
C MET A 56 8.74 5.11 10.90
N LEU A 57 8.50 4.98 9.59
CA LEU A 57 9.35 5.63 8.59
C LEU A 57 9.36 7.15 8.77
N LEU A 58 8.18 7.76 8.94
CA LEU A 58 8.07 9.20 9.15
C LEU A 58 8.82 9.65 10.41
N GLU A 59 8.70 8.88 11.49
CA GLU A 59 9.44 9.12 12.75
C GLU A 59 10.96 9.06 12.55
N PHE A 60 11.46 8.04 11.85
CA PHE A 60 12.90 7.92 11.55
C PHE A 60 13.41 9.03 10.62
N ILE A 61 12.60 9.49 9.66
CA ILE A 61 12.95 10.63 8.81
C ILE A 61 13.05 11.90 9.66
N ASP A 62 12.02 12.22 10.45
CA ASP A 62 12.00 13.40 11.31
C ASP A 62 13.15 13.40 12.34
N GLU A 63 13.36 12.28 13.03
CA GLU A 63 14.48 12.15 13.98
C GLU A 63 15.83 12.28 13.26
N GLY A 64 15.97 11.71 12.05
CA GLY A 64 17.17 11.83 11.23
C GLY A 64 17.48 13.28 10.83
N GLU A 65 16.46 14.06 10.44
CA GLU A 65 16.62 15.49 10.12
C GLU A 65 17.02 16.30 11.36
N LYS A 66 16.42 16.02 12.53
CA LYS A 66 16.80 16.65 13.81
C LYS A 66 18.25 16.35 14.20
N LEU A 67 18.70 15.11 14.01
CA LEU A 67 20.09 14.72 14.25
C LEU A 67 21.05 15.41 13.27
N GLU A 68 20.66 15.56 12.01
CA GLU A 68 21.47 16.30 11.03
C GLU A 68 21.61 17.78 11.39
N ALA A 69 20.51 18.44 11.79
CA ALA A 69 20.56 19.83 12.25
C ALA A 69 21.54 19.99 13.42
N CYS A 70 21.43 19.13 14.44
CA CYS A 70 22.34 19.11 15.57
C CYS A 70 23.80 18.84 15.15
N ARG A 71 24.03 17.97 14.15
CA ARG A 71 25.36 17.73 13.57
C ARG A 71 25.95 18.99 12.95
N LEU A 72 25.15 19.78 12.23
CA LEU A 72 25.58 21.03 11.60
C LEU A 72 25.92 22.11 12.63
N ASP A 73 25.11 22.21 13.69
CA ASP A 73 25.36 23.13 14.80
C ASP A 73 26.68 22.79 15.53
N LEU A 74 26.90 21.51 15.81
CA LEU A 74 28.16 21.03 16.41
C LEU A 74 29.35 21.25 15.50
N LEU A 75 29.20 21.00 14.19
CA LEU A 75 30.25 21.28 13.20
C LEU A 75 30.65 22.76 13.19
N SER A 76 29.66 23.66 13.30
CA SER A 76 29.92 25.10 13.37
C SER A 76 30.70 25.48 14.63
N SER A 77 30.35 24.86 15.77
CA SER A 77 31.00 25.06 17.06
C SER A 77 32.42 24.49 17.10
N GLU A 78 32.63 23.29 16.54
CA GLU A 78 33.95 22.67 16.40
C GLU A 78 34.87 23.56 15.54
N ARG A 79 34.37 24.10 14.42
CA ARG A 79 35.12 25.03 13.55
C ARG A 79 35.46 26.34 14.25
N LEU A 80 34.51 26.94 14.97
CA LEU A 80 34.71 28.22 15.66
C LEU A 80 35.81 28.14 16.74
N LEU A 81 35.98 26.95 17.33
CA LEU A 81 36.90 26.70 18.43
C LEU A 81 38.19 25.98 18.01
N ASP A 82 38.39 25.76 16.70
CA ASP A 82 39.51 25.00 16.15
C ASP A 82 39.64 23.58 16.74
N LEU A 83 38.51 22.94 17.02
CA LEU A 83 38.45 21.56 17.53
C LEU A 83 38.52 20.53 16.37
N PRO A 84 38.94 19.28 16.65
CA PRO A 84 38.90 18.22 15.66
C PRO A 84 37.47 17.99 15.15
N ILE A 85 37.29 18.02 13.83
CA ILE A 85 35.97 17.87 13.21
C ILE A 85 35.49 16.43 13.32
N SER A 86 34.29 16.25 13.87
CA SER A 86 33.66 14.94 14.00
C SER A 86 32.90 14.52 12.73
N SER A 87 32.97 13.23 12.38
CA SER A 87 32.26 12.64 11.23
C SER A 87 31.27 11.56 11.65
N TYR A 88 30.15 11.46 10.91
CA TYR A 88 29.01 10.58 11.21
C TYR A 88 28.47 9.92 9.91
N PRO A 89 29.25 9.04 9.25
CA PRO A 89 28.85 8.44 7.98
C PRO A 89 27.58 7.60 8.09
N ASP A 90 27.42 6.82 9.16
CA ASP A 90 26.24 5.98 9.37
C ASP A 90 24.93 6.79 9.43
N LEU A 91 24.97 8.01 10.01
CA LEU A 91 23.78 8.88 10.05
C LEU A 91 23.34 9.27 8.64
N LYS A 92 24.29 9.61 7.78
CA LYS A 92 24.03 9.97 6.39
C LYS A 92 23.45 8.78 5.63
N ASP A 93 24.04 7.59 5.80
CA ASP A 93 23.61 6.39 5.09
C ASP A 93 22.17 6.00 5.48
N ILE A 94 21.87 5.96 6.77
CA ILE A 94 20.54 5.60 7.29
C ILE A 94 19.48 6.62 6.85
N ARG A 95 19.78 7.92 6.86
CA ARG A 95 18.87 8.94 6.33
C ARG A 95 18.58 8.71 4.86
N GLN A 96 19.61 8.43 4.05
CA GLN A 96 19.42 8.14 2.63
C GLN A 96 18.61 6.86 2.39
N GLU A 97 18.81 5.82 3.21
CA GLU A 97 18.02 4.59 3.15
C GLU A 97 16.56 4.83 3.52
N ALA A 98 16.29 5.59 4.57
CA ALA A 98 14.93 5.97 4.96
C ALA A 98 14.22 6.73 3.83
N HIS A 99 14.86 7.74 3.24
CA HIS A 99 14.29 8.48 2.11
C HIS A 99 14.05 7.60 0.87
N LYS A 100 14.85 6.55 0.64
CA LYS A 100 14.63 5.58 -0.45
C LYS A 100 13.44 4.65 -0.20
N LEU A 101 13.04 4.43 1.05
CA LEU A 101 11.85 3.66 1.40
C LEU A 101 10.56 4.46 1.23
N LYS A 102 10.63 5.79 1.32
CA LYS A 102 9.46 6.66 1.25
C LYS A 102 8.56 6.43 0.04
N PRO A 103 9.07 6.30 -1.21
CA PRO A 103 8.21 6.04 -2.36
C PRO A 103 7.42 4.73 -2.31
N ILE A 104 7.93 3.71 -1.59
CA ILE A 104 7.21 2.44 -1.41
C ILE A 104 6.02 2.65 -0.48
N TYR A 105 6.23 3.30 0.66
CA TYR A 105 5.17 3.54 1.62
C TYR A 105 4.17 4.62 1.16
N ASP A 106 4.63 5.64 0.43
CA ASP A 106 3.75 6.62 -0.19
C ASP A 106 2.81 5.95 -1.20
N LEU A 107 3.31 4.99 -1.98
CA LEU A 107 2.49 4.21 -2.91
C LEU A 107 1.47 3.34 -2.16
N TYR A 108 1.84 2.79 -1.02
CA TYR A 108 0.90 2.06 -0.15
C TYR A 108 -0.22 2.99 0.34
N GLN A 109 0.10 4.18 0.83
CA GLN A 109 -0.89 5.17 1.29
C GLN A 109 -1.80 5.65 0.14
N ASP A 110 -1.24 5.93 -1.04
CA ASP A 110 -1.98 6.27 -2.27
C ASP A 110 -2.99 5.15 -2.60
N HIS A 111 -2.54 3.89 -2.54
CA HIS A 111 -3.40 2.74 -2.79
C HIS A 111 -4.52 2.57 -1.73
N GLU A 112 -4.22 2.71 -0.44
CA GLU A 112 -5.25 2.58 0.61
C GLU A 112 -6.26 3.73 0.56
N SER A 113 -5.80 4.97 0.33
CA SER A 113 -6.70 6.13 0.20
C SER A 113 -7.65 5.96 -0.99
N THR A 114 -7.12 5.62 -2.17
CA THR A 114 -7.94 5.37 -3.36
C THR A 114 -8.90 4.20 -3.17
N ARG A 115 -8.46 3.14 -2.48
CA ARG A 115 -9.33 2.01 -2.12
C ARG A 115 -10.48 2.42 -1.20
N GLN A 116 -10.23 3.27 -0.21
CA GLN A 116 -11.27 3.79 0.69
C GLN A 116 -12.28 4.67 -0.06
N GLU A 117 -11.82 5.51 -0.98
CA GLU A 117 -12.70 6.30 -1.85
C GLU A 117 -13.62 5.40 -2.68
N TRP A 118 -13.08 4.33 -3.27
CA TRP A 118 -13.86 3.37 -4.04
C TRP A 118 -14.81 2.55 -3.18
N ALA A 119 -14.45 2.23 -1.95
CA ALA A 119 -15.26 1.47 -1.01
C ALA A 119 -16.64 2.13 -0.79
N CYS A 120 -16.69 3.47 -0.82
CA CYS A 120 -17.92 4.25 -0.67
C CYS A 120 -18.84 4.25 -1.91
N ILE A 121 -18.37 3.76 -3.07
CA ILE A 121 -19.15 3.79 -4.32
C ILE A 121 -20.21 2.69 -4.27
N LEU A 122 -21.47 3.06 -4.55
CA LEU A 122 -22.57 2.11 -4.73
C LEU A 122 -22.28 1.17 -5.89
N TRP A 123 -22.48 -0.14 -5.69
CA TRP A 123 -22.17 -1.18 -6.68
C TRP A 123 -22.74 -0.90 -8.07
N ARG A 124 -23.96 -0.35 -8.15
CA ARG A 124 -24.60 -0.01 -9.42
C ARG A 124 -23.81 1.04 -10.22
N ASP A 125 -23.18 1.99 -9.54
CA ASP A 125 -22.49 3.15 -10.09
C ASP A 125 -20.98 2.89 -10.31
N VAL A 126 -20.48 1.73 -9.86
CA VAL A 126 -19.07 1.34 -10.01
C VAL A 126 -18.69 1.17 -11.48
N LYS A 127 -17.62 1.88 -11.86
CA LYS A 127 -16.93 1.72 -13.15
C LYS A 127 -15.65 0.92 -12.96
N VAL A 128 -15.76 -0.40 -13.03
CA VAL A 128 -14.65 -1.31 -12.68
C VAL A 128 -13.40 -1.09 -13.55
N GLN A 129 -13.58 -0.75 -14.84
CA GLN A 129 -12.46 -0.46 -15.75
C GLN A 129 -11.63 0.75 -15.33
N GLU A 130 -12.25 1.81 -14.82
CA GLU A 130 -11.51 2.98 -14.33
C GLU A 130 -10.66 2.60 -13.11
N ILE A 131 -11.22 1.80 -12.19
CA ILE A 131 -10.51 1.29 -11.00
C ILE A 131 -9.33 0.37 -11.39
N MET A 132 -9.53 -0.49 -12.39
CA MET A 132 -8.49 -1.37 -12.92
C MET A 132 -7.31 -0.57 -13.49
N ASN A 133 -7.58 0.48 -14.26
CA ASN A 133 -6.54 1.34 -14.84
C ASN A 133 -5.70 2.02 -13.74
N VAL A 134 -6.34 2.61 -12.71
CA VAL A 134 -5.61 3.24 -11.60
C VAL A 134 -4.78 2.21 -10.81
N THR A 135 -5.31 0.99 -10.65
CA THR A 135 -4.58 -0.10 -10.00
C THR A 135 -3.37 -0.56 -10.82
N GLU A 136 -3.49 -0.57 -12.16
CA GLU A 136 -2.38 -0.83 -13.06
C GLU A 136 -1.31 0.26 -12.95
N ASP A 137 -1.69 1.54 -12.88
CA ASP A 137 -0.77 2.65 -12.65
C ASP A 137 -0.01 2.49 -11.32
N HIS A 138 -0.68 2.06 -10.24
CA HIS A 138 0.00 1.73 -8.97
C HIS A 138 1.02 0.61 -9.14
N MET A 139 0.67 -0.44 -9.88
CA MET A 139 1.57 -1.56 -10.18
C MET A 139 2.77 -1.11 -11.04
N GLU A 140 2.58 -0.18 -11.98
CA GLU A 140 3.66 0.41 -12.77
C GLU A 140 4.59 1.30 -11.92
N LYS A 141 4.02 2.17 -11.08
CA LYS A 141 4.77 2.96 -10.08
C LYS A 141 5.62 2.06 -9.17
N PHE A 142 5.09 0.90 -8.77
CA PHE A 142 5.85 -0.11 -8.02
C PHE A 142 7.00 -0.72 -8.85
N LYS A 143 6.73 -1.13 -10.10
CA LYS A 143 7.73 -1.75 -10.98
C LYS A 143 8.87 -0.79 -11.34
N ALA A 144 8.60 0.50 -11.41
CA ALA A 144 9.59 1.56 -11.64
C ALA A 144 10.60 1.69 -10.49
N GLN A 145 10.27 1.20 -9.29
CA GLN A 145 11.20 1.19 -8.16
C GLN A 145 12.40 0.28 -8.42
N SER A 146 13.56 0.65 -7.86
CA SER A 146 14.80 -0.08 -8.08
C SER A 146 14.69 -1.55 -7.64
N ARG A 147 15.42 -2.44 -8.33
CA ARG A 147 15.43 -3.88 -8.02
C ARG A 147 15.81 -4.21 -6.59
N LYS A 148 16.67 -3.40 -5.97
CA LYS A 148 17.08 -3.57 -4.56
C LYS A 148 15.91 -3.26 -3.62
N MET A 149 15.18 -2.17 -3.86
CA MET A 149 14.03 -1.78 -3.02
C MET A 149 12.89 -2.80 -3.13
N ARG A 150 12.59 -3.28 -4.34
CA ARG A 150 11.53 -4.28 -4.56
C ARG A 150 11.76 -5.64 -3.87
N LYS A 151 13.00 -5.94 -3.44
CA LYS A 151 13.33 -7.17 -2.71
C LYS A 151 13.11 -7.05 -1.20
N LEU A 152 12.92 -5.83 -0.68
CA LEU A 152 12.69 -5.62 0.74
C LEU A 152 11.38 -6.30 1.19
N PRO A 153 11.30 -6.79 2.43
CA PRO A 153 10.10 -7.44 2.94
C PRO A 153 8.82 -6.60 2.76
N CYS A 154 8.82 -5.33 3.21
CA CYS A 154 7.68 -4.41 3.07
C CYS A 154 7.25 -4.23 1.60
N ALA A 155 8.21 -4.07 0.69
CA ALA A 155 7.92 -3.90 -0.74
C ALA A 155 7.29 -5.17 -1.36
N ARG A 156 7.70 -6.36 -0.90
CA ARG A 156 7.07 -7.62 -1.33
C ARG A 156 5.64 -7.75 -0.81
N THR A 157 5.38 -7.33 0.42
CA THR A 157 4.01 -7.28 0.96
C THR A 157 3.14 -6.33 0.15
N LEU A 158 3.61 -5.12 -0.15
CA LEU A 158 2.88 -4.17 -0.99
C LEU A 158 2.59 -4.74 -2.37
N TYR A 159 3.59 -5.37 -3.01
CA TYR A 159 3.40 -6.03 -4.30
C TYR A 159 2.30 -7.09 -4.25
N ASN A 160 2.30 -7.94 -3.22
CA ASN A 160 1.29 -8.97 -3.07
C ASN A 160 -0.10 -8.36 -2.85
N ARG A 161 -0.22 -7.29 -2.04
CA ARG A 161 -1.50 -6.57 -1.87
C ARG A 161 -2.02 -6.01 -3.20
N LEU A 162 -1.18 -5.29 -3.94
CA LEU A 162 -1.54 -4.72 -5.25
C LEU A 162 -1.94 -5.83 -6.24
N LYS A 163 -1.20 -6.94 -6.27
CA LYS A 163 -1.47 -8.08 -7.16
C LYS A 163 -2.79 -8.75 -6.81
N ASN A 164 -3.02 -9.09 -5.54
CA ASN A 164 -4.26 -9.72 -5.07
C ASN A 164 -5.48 -8.81 -5.32
N PHE A 165 -5.30 -7.50 -5.17
CA PHE A 165 -6.34 -6.53 -5.49
C PHE A 165 -6.63 -6.50 -7.00
N GLN A 166 -5.60 -6.50 -7.86
CA GLN A 166 -5.77 -6.58 -9.32
C GLN A 166 -6.48 -7.88 -9.76
N GLU A 167 -6.15 -9.01 -9.14
CA GLU A 167 -6.83 -10.29 -9.37
C GLU A 167 -8.31 -10.20 -8.93
N SER A 168 -8.57 -9.61 -7.75
CA SER A 168 -9.93 -9.37 -7.27
C SER A 168 -10.73 -8.47 -8.21
N LEU A 169 -10.15 -7.36 -8.70
CA LEU A 169 -10.80 -6.47 -9.67
C LEU A 169 -11.12 -7.15 -10.99
N THR A 170 -10.24 -8.03 -11.46
CA THR A 170 -10.49 -8.83 -12.67
C THR A 170 -11.75 -9.68 -12.49
N LEU A 171 -11.90 -10.31 -11.32
CA LEU A 171 -13.07 -11.10 -10.97
C LEU A 171 -14.32 -10.22 -10.82
N ILE A 172 -14.20 -9.08 -10.14
CA ILE A 172 -15.27 -8.08 -9.99
C ILE A 172 -15.76 -7.60 -11.36
N ASN A 173 -14.86 -7.35 -12.30
CA ASN A 173 -15.21 -6.92 -13.65
C ASN A 173 -16.01 -7.99 -14.39
N TYR A 174 -15.63 -9.27 -14.24
CA TYR A 174 -16.43 -10.37 -14.75
C TYR A 174 -17.81 -10.43 -14.07
N LEU A 175 -17.90 -10.22 -12.76
CA LEU A 175 -19.16 -10.16 -12.00
C LEU A 175 -20.08 -9.00 -12.42
N LYS A 176 -19.50 -7.87 -12.83
CA LYS A 176 -20.21 -6.66 -13.24
C LYS A 176 -20.74 -6.74 -14.68
N ASP A 177 -20.10 -7.52 -15.55
CA ASP A 177 -20.60 -7.78 -16.91
C ASP A 177 -22.00 -8.43 -16.84
N GLU A 178 -22.97 -7.91 -17.61
CA GLU A 178 -24.40 -8.27 -17.61
C GLU A 178 -24.70 -9.76 -17.92
N ALA A 179 -23.66 -10.58 -18.11
CA ALA A 179 -23.72 -12.03 -18.14
C ALA A 179 -24.23 -12.65 -16.85
N LEU A 180 -23.97 -12.02 -15.70
CA LEU A 180 -24.21 -12.65 -14.43
C LEU A 180 -25.53 -12.21 -13.77
N ARG A 181 -26.57 -13.04 -13.96
CA ARG A 181 -27.85 -13.01 -13.26
C ARG A 181 -27.69 -13.28 -11.73
N PRO A 182 -28.66 -12.88 -10.88
CA PRO A 182 -28.64 -13.08 -9.41
C PRO A 182 -28.28 -14.51 -8.94
N ARG A 183 -28.64 -15.53 -9.72
CA ARG A 183 -28.26 -16.94 -9.44
C ARG A 183 -26.75 -17.18 -9.33
N HIS A 184 -25.92 -16.41 -10.03
CA HIS A 184 -24.46 -16.60 -9.97
C HIS A 184 -23.87 -15.98 -8.71
N TRP A 185 -24.47 -14.89 -8.21
CA TRP A 185 -24.19 -14.38 -6.88
C TRP A 185 -24.58 -15.39 -5.81
N GLN A 186 -25.73 -16.06 -5.95
CA GLN A 186 -26.10 -17.16 -5.06
C GLN A 186 -25.11 -18.32 -5.10
N GLN A 187 -24.65 -18.74 -6.28
CA GLN A 187 -23.63 -19.80 -6.41
C GLN A 187 -22.29 -19.40 -5.80
N LEU A 188 -21.90 -18.13 -5.96
CA LEU A 188 -20.69 -17.59 -5.32
C LEU A 188 -20.84 -17.60 -3.79
N MET A 189 -21.96 -17.09 -3.28
CA MET A 189 -22.30 -17.08 -1.85
C MET A 189 -22.29 -18.49 -1.25
N GLU A 190 -22.95 -19.45 -1.92
CA GLU A 190 -23.01 -20.84 -1.48
C GLU A 190 -21.63 -21.50 -1.45
N LYS A 191 -20.83 -21.32 -2.51
CA LYS A 191 -19.49 -21.93 -2.59
C LYS A 191 -18.45 -21.25 -1.70
N ALA A 192 -18.61 -19.95 -1.45
CA ALA A 192 -17.70 -19.20 -0.59
C ALA A 192 -18.15 -19.18 0.88
N GLY A 193 -19.34 -19.70 1.20
CA GLY A 193 -19.86 -19.78 2.57
C GLY A 193 -20.23 -18.42 3.16
N ILE A 194 -20.56 -17.45 2.31
CA ILE A 194 -20.82 -16.04 2.68
C ILE A 194 -22.21 -15.65 2.18
N SER A 195 -22.94 -14.85 2.96
CA SER A 195 -24.27 -14.37 2.62
C SER A 195 -24.26 -12.85 2.53
N PHE A 196 -24.89 -12.30 1.49
CA PHE A 196 -24.95 -10.87 1.24
C PHE A 196 -26.38 -10.40 1.07
N ASP A 197 -26.68 -9.26 1.68
CA ASP A 197 -27.85 -8.48 1.34
C ASP A 197 -27.49 -7.59 0.14
N ILE A 198 -27.76 -8.09 -1.07
CA ILE A 198 -27.49 -7.37 -2.33
C ILE A 198 -28.67 -6.45 -2.61
N ASP A 199 -28.95 -5.52 -1.69
CA ASP A 199 -29.89 -4.44 -1.94
C ASP A 199 -29.21 -3.42 -2.87
N PRO A 200 -29.70 -3.22 -4.11
CA PRO A 200 -29.10 -2.29 -5.06
C PRO A 200 -29.06 -0.83 -4.59
N SER A 201 -29.80 -0.49 -3.53
CA SER A 201 -29.85 0.85 -2.95
C SER A 201 -28.78 1.12 -1.88
N THR A 202 -28.26 0.08 -1.24
CA THR A 202 -27.30 0.19 -0.12
C THR A 202 -25.99 -0.55 -0.34
N PHE A 203 -25.93 -1.49 -1.31
CA PHE A 203 -24.76 -2.30 -1.57
C PHE A 203 -23.61 -1.48 -2.19
N THR A 204 -22.51 -1.34 -1.46
CA THR A 204 -21.30 -0.62 -1.87
C THR A 204 -20.18 -1.57 -2.29
N LEU A 205 -19.15 -1.02 -2.93
CA LEU A 205 -17.96 -1.78 -3.32
C LEU A 205 -17.14 -2.26 -2.12
N GLU A 206 -17.25 -1.61 -0.96
CA GLU A 206 -16.65 -2.07 0.30
C GLU A 206 -17.02 -3.52 0.61
N GLY A 207 -18.32 -3.84 0.50
CA GLY A 207 -18.83 -5.18 0.73
C GLY A 207 -18.21 -6.22 -0.21
N VAL A 208 -17.87 -5.83 -1.44
CA VAL A 208 -17.20 -6.68 -2.44
C VAL A 208 -15.72 -6.83 -2.15
N PHE A 209 -15.04 -5.77 -1.73
CA PHE A 209 -13.63 -5.84 -1.35
C PHE A 209 -13.41 -6.70 -0.10
N ALA A 210 -14.33 -6.66 0.85
CA ALA A 210 -14.30 -7.51 2.06
C ALA A 210 -14.39 -9.02 1.75
N MET A 211 -14.86 -9.39 0.56
CA MET A 211 -14.95 -10.79 0.16
C MET A 211 -13.60 -11.39 -0.26
N GLU A 212 -12.59 -10.54 -0.50
CA GLU A 212 -11.25 -10.98 -0.92
C GLU A 212 -11.30 -11.99 -2.07
N LEU A 213 -12.02 -11.64 -3.15
CA LEU A 213 -12.41 -12.56 -4.23
C LEU A 213 -11.23 -13.31 -4.89
N HIS A 214 -10.01 -12.80 -4.77
CA HIS A 214 -8.79 -13.51 -5.18
C HIS A 214 -8.65 -14.90 -4.53
N HIS A 215 -9.19 -15.13 -3.33
CA HIS A 215 -9.25 -16.46 -2.71
C HIS A 215 -10.21 -17.44 -3.40
N PHE A 216 -11.14 -16.94 -4.21
CA PHE A 216 -12.19 -17.72 -4.87
C PHE A 216 -12.04 -17.73 -6.40
N SER A 217 -10.84 -17.42 -6.91
CA SER A 217 -10.56 -17.33 -8.35
C SER A 217 -11.02 -18.57 -9.13
N ASP A 218 -10.71 -19.77 -8.63
CA ASP A 218 -11.10 -21.05 -9.27
C ASP A 218 -12.62 -21.25 -9.31
N VAL A 219 -13.31 -20.87 -8.23
CA VAL A 219 -14.77 -20.98 -8.10
C VAL A 219 -15.45 -20.06 -9.11
N ILE A 220 -14.98 -18.81 -9.20
CA ILE A 220 -15.52 -17.80 -10.10
C ILE A 220 -15.24 -18.20 -11.55
N ALA A 221 -14.04 -18.72 -11.86
CA ALA A 221 -13.71 -19.22 -13.19
C ALA A 221 -14.68 -20.31 -13.66
N GLN A 222 -15.02 -21.27 -12.80
CA GLN A 222 -16.02 -22.31 -13.12
C GLN A 222 -17.42 -21.72 -13.40
N ILE A 223 -17.86 -20.75 -12.60
CA ILE A 223 -19.15 -20.08 -12.77
C ILE A 223 -19.17 -19.33 -14.11
N VAL A 224 -18.11 -18.59 -14.42
CA VAL A 224 -17.96 -17.84 -15.68
C VAL A 224 -17.97 -18.78 -16.88
N ASP A 225 -17.23 -19.89 -16.83
CA ASP A 225 -17.18 -20.89 -17.90
C ASP A 225 -18.55 -21.53 -18.16
N SER A 226 -19.28 -21.88 -17.09
CA SER A 226 -20.63 -22.43 -17.21
C SER A 226 -21.60 -21.43 -17.86
N THR A 227 -21.41 -20.13 -17.60
CA THR A 227 -22.23 -19.04 -18.15
C THR A 227 -21.92 -18.79 -19.63
N LYS A 228 -20.63 -18.75 -20.00
CA LYS A 228 -20.20 -18.62 -21.40
C LYS A 228 -20.65 -19.79 -22.26
N ARG A 229 -20.60 -21.03 -21.73
CA ARG A 229 -21.13 -22.23 -22.41
C ARG A 229 -22.64 -22.16 -22.62
N ARG A 230 -23.42 -21.71 -21.62
CA ARG A 230 -24.88 -21.56 -21.74
C ARG A 230 -25.30 -20.44 -22.72
N ARG A 231 -24.50 -19.38 -22.88
CA ARG A 231 -24.73 -18.32 -23.88
C ARG A 231 -24.53 -18.77 -25.33
N ARG A 232 -23.77 -19.85 -25.56
CA ARG A 232 -23.49 -20.39 -26.91
C ARG A 232 -24.57 -21.32 -27.47
N ILE A 233 -25.62 -21.62 -26.70
CA ILE A 233 -26.75 -22.39 -27.22
C ILE A 233 -27.60 -21.41 -28.05
N PRO A 234 -27.73 -21.59 -29.38
CA PRO A 234 -28.62 -20.77 -30.20
C PRO A 234 -30.07 -20.91 -29.69
N LEU A 235 -30.83 -19.81 -29.74
CA LEU A 235 -32.25 -19.79 -29.36
C LEU A 235 -33.12 -20.82 -30.12
N ASP A 236 -32.59 -21.43 -31.17
CA ASP A 236 -33.25 -22.48 -31.97
C ASP A 236 -33.46 -23.82 -31.24
N GLN A 237 -32.86 -24.04 -30.07
CA GLN A 237 -33.10 -25.25 -29.28
C GLN A 237 -34.15 -25.11 -28.17
N LEU A 238 -34.84 -23.96 -28.05
CA LEU A 238 -35.99 -23.80 -27.15
C LEU A 238 -37.35 -24.11 -27.80
N SER A 239 -37.38 -24.61 -29.04
CA SER A 239 -38.59 -25.17 -29.69
C SER A 239 -38.70 -26.68 -29.47
N ILE A 240 -38.65 -27.14 -28.23
CA ILE A 240 -39.04 -28.53 -27.90
C ILE A 240 -39.95 -28.47 -26.69
N GLY A 241 -41.26 -28.38 -26.95
CA GLY A 241 -42.27 -28.55 -25.91
C GLY A 241 -43.61 -27.84 -26.07
N PHE A 242 -44.11 -27.55 -27.29
CA PHE A 242 -45.54 -27.26 -27.46
C PHE A 242 -46.08 -27.85 -28.77
N THR A 243 -46.15 -29.17 -28.83
CA THR A 243 -47.03 -29.90 -29.76
C THR A 243 -47.89 -30.88 -28.98
N GLY A 244 -48.73 -30.31 -28.10
CA GLY A 244 -49.83 -30.99 -27.42
C GLY A 244 -51.09 -30.94 -28.28
N LYS A 245 -51.22 -31.96 -29.12
CA LYS A 245 -52.38 -32.41 -29.90
C LYS A 245 -53.74 -32.16 -29.21
N PHE A 246 -54.50 -31.14 -29.64
CA PHE A 246 -55.96 -31.11 -29.45
C PHE A 246 -56.64 -31.55 -30.74
N MET A 247 -57.20 -32.76 -30.69
CA MET A 247 -58.15 -33.28 -31.66
C MET A 247 -59.46 -32.49 -31.56
N LEU A 248 -59.83 -31.78 -32.62
CA LEU A 248 -61.24 -31.62 -33.00
C LEU A 248 -61.33 -31.72 -34.52
N THR A 249 -61.98 -32.80 -34.95
CA THR A 249 -62.40 -33.17 -36.29
C THR A 249 -63.18 -32.04 -36.99
N LEU A 250 -62.84 -31.83 -38.26
CA LEU A 250 -63.63 -31.11 -39.26
C LEU A 250 -65.02 -31.74 -39.41
N PHE A 251 -66.07 -30.91 -39.54
CA PHE A 251 -66.97 -30.95 -40.70
C PHE A 251 -67.80 -29.66 -40.79
N GLN A 252 -67.79 -29.04 -41.97
CA GLN A 252 -68.74 -28.00 -42.37
C GLN A 252 -70.14 -28.61 -42.51
N ARG A 253 -71.14 -28.02 -41.84
CA ARG A 253 -72.32 -27.42 -42.46
C ARG A 253 -73.10 -26.61 -41.43
#